data_AF-G4Z675-F1
#
_entry.id   AF-G4Z675-F1
#
_cell.length_a   1.000
_cell.length_b   1.000
_cell.length_c   1.000
_cell.angle_alpha   90.00
_cell.angle_beta   90.00
_cell.angle_gamma   90.00
#
_symmetry.space_group_name_H-M   'P 1'
#
loop_
_entity.id
_entity.type
_entity.pdbx_description
1 polymer ?
#
loop_
_entity_poly.entity_id
_entity_poly.type
_entity_poly.pdbx_seq_one_letter_code
_entity_poly.pdbx_strand_id
1 'polypeptide(L)'
;MLFADFCFHVIGEFLPPMPPITELNTLICMGGGELIAFMDEIPEEMHKRENRTRKLIIVSDKINPIALRQLTRQLKAQPQVNAVSSAIIVNYLWVINSISEAKLRELP
;
A
#
# COMPACT_ATOMS: atom_id res chain seq x y z
N MET A 1 -1.31 -3.75 -16.34
CA MET A 1 -2.35 -4.03 -15.32
C MET A 1 -2.38 -2.85 -14.36
N LEU A 2 -3.51 -2.61 -13.69
CA LEU A 2 -3.77 -1.37 -12.93
C LEU A 2 -2.69 -1.02 -11.90
N PHE A 3 -2.11 -2.03 -11.26
CA PHE A 3 -1.15 -1.89 -10.17
C PHE A 3 0.24 -2.47 -10.48
N ALA A 4 0.58 -2.70 -11.75
CA ALA A 4 1.80 -3.41 -12.16
C ALA A 4 3.12 -2.74 -11.71
N ASP A 5 3.10 -1.42 -11.51
CA ASP A 5 4.25 -0.60 -11.14
C ASP A 5 4.40 -0.43 -9.62
N PHE A 6 3.68 -1.21 -8.81
CA PHE A 6 3.60 -1.03 -7.37
C PHE A 6 3.82 -2.33 -6.59
N CYS A 7 4.53 -2.20 -5.47
CA CYS A 7 4.53 -3.16 -4.37
C CYS A 7 3.64 -2.61 -3.25
N PHE A 8 2.94 -3.49 -2.55
CA PHE A 8 1.94 -3.15 -1.55
C PHE A 8 2.27 -3.79 -0.22
N HIS A 9 2.11 -3.01 0.85
CA HIS A 9 2.04 -3.53 2.20
C HIS A 9 0.74 -3.04 2.83
N VAL A 10 -0.05 -3.92 3.41
CA VAL A 10 -1.36 -3.57 3.99
C VAL A 10 -1.28 -3.63 5.51
N ILE A 11 -1.71 -2.56 6.18
CA ILE A 11 -1.61 -2.39 7.64
C ILE A 11 -2.92 -1.91 8.27
N GLY A 12 -3.08 -2.23 9.55
CA GLY A 12 -4.22 -1.80 10.36
C GLY A 12 -5.28 -2.90 10.51
N GLU A 13 -6.40 -2.52 11.13
CA GLU A 13 -7.45 -3.45 11.52
C GLU A 13 -8.64 -3.32 10.56
N PHE A 14 -8.74 -4.25 9.62
CA PHE A 14 -9.81 -4.30 8.62
C PHE A 14 -11.04 -5.04 9.17
N LEU A 15 -11.76 -4.37 10.07
CA LEU A 15 -12.99 -4.88 10.67
C LEU A 15 -14.23 -4.39 9.92
N PRO A 16 -15.34 -5.15 9.91
CA PRO A 16 -16.61 -4.71 9.34
C PRO A 16 -17.02 -3.32 9.84
N PRO A 17 -17.48 -2.42 8.96
CA PRO A 17 -17.95 -2.66 7.58
C PRO A 17 -16.86 -2.57 6.49
N MET A 18 -15.57 -2.51 6.84
CA MET A 18 -14.49 -2.52 5.84
C MET A 18 -14.34 -3.92 5.20
N PRO A 19 -13.85 -4.01 3.95
CA PRO A 19 -13.54 -5.31 3.37
C PRO A 19 -12.42 -5.99 4.16
N PRO A 20 -12.48 -7.32 4.36
CA PRO A 20 -11.39 -8.09 4.92
C PRO A 20 -10.07 -7.85 4.18
N ILE A 21 -8.96 -7.88 4.92
CA ILE A 21 -7.61 -7.72 4.34
C ILE A 21 -7.32 -8.74 3.23
N THR A 22 -7.86 -9.96 3.34
CA THR A 22 -7.71 -11.03 2.35
C THR A 22 -8.37 -10.69 1.00
N GLU A 23 -9.54 -10.05 1.04
CA GLU A 23 -10.22 -9.57 -0.17
C GLU A 23 -9.44 -8.42 -0.80
N LEU A 24 -8.95 -7.47 0.02
CA LEU A 24 -8.14 -6.37 -0.46
C LEU A 24 -6.83 -6.86 -1.11
N ASN A 25 -6.16 -7.82 -0.49
CA ASN A 25 -4.96 -8.46 -1.02
C ASN A 25 -5.25 -9.15 -2.36
N THR A 26 -6.37 -9.88 -2.45
CA THR A 26 -6.79 -10.55 -3.69
C THR A 26 -6.99 -9.53 -4.82
N LEU A 27 -7.68 -8.43 -4.53
CA LEU A 27 -7.91 -7.35 -5.49
C LEU A 27 -6.61 -6.67 -5.96
N ILE A 28 -5.65 -6.45 -5.05
CA ILE A 28 -4.33 -5.91 -5.38
C ILE A 28 -3.58 -6.85 -6.35
N CYS A 29 -3.53 -8.14 -6.02
CA CYS A 29 -2.87 -9.14 -6.87
C CYS A 29 -3.55 -9.27 -8.24
N MET A 30 -4.88 -9.27 -8.30
CA MET A 30 -5.63 -9.26 -9.57
C MET A 30 -5.31 -8.02 -10.42
N GLY A 31 -5.06 -6.87 -9.78
CA GLY A 31 -4.58 -5.66 -10.44
C GLY A 31 -3.11 -5.72 -10.89
N GLY A 32 -2.39 -6.79 -10.59
CA GLY A 32 -0.96 -6.98 -10.91
C GLY A 32 0.01 -6.37 -9.90
N GLY A 33 -0.48 -5.97 -8.71
CA GLY A 33 0.37 -5.49 -7.63
C GLY A 33 1.05 -6.62 -6.87
N GLU A 34 2.27 -6.38 -6.41
CA GLU A 34 3.03 -7.32 -5.58
C GLU A 34 2.72 -7.09 -4.10
N LEU A 35 2.51 -8.13 -3.30
CA LEU A 35 2.28 -8.00 -1.86
C LEU A 35 3.55 -8.31 -1.07
N ILE A 36 3.90 -7.40 -0.16
CA ILE A 36 4.92 -7.58 0.85
C ILE A 36 4.21 -7.88 2.17
N ALA A 37 4.39 -9.11 2.67
CA ALA A 37 3.64 -9.63 3.80
C ALA A 37 3.99 -8.89 5.10
N PHE A 38 5.28 -8.70 5.36
CA PHE A 38 5.76 -8.10 6.60
C PHE A 38 6.51 -6.79 6.38
N MET A 39 6.37 -5.88 7.33
CA MET A 39 7.01 -4.56 7.27
C MET A 39 8.54 -4.66 7.26
N ASP A 40 9.10 -5.65 7.95
CA ASP A 40 10.55 -5.88 8.02
C ASP A 40 11.14 -6.41 6.70
N GLU A 41 10.31 -6.97 5.82
CA GLU A 41 10.73 -7.46 4.50
C GLU A 41 10.77 -6.33 3.46
N ILE A 42 10.16 -5.17 3.74
CA ILE A 42 10.06 -4.05 2.80
C ILE A 42 11.41 -3.67 2.19
N PRO A 43 12.50 -3.47 2.97
CA PRO A 43 13.78 -3.14 2.38
C PRO A 43 14.25 -4.23 1.42
N GLU A 44 14.25 -5.49 1.84
CA GLU A 44 14.74 -6.60 1.02
C GLU A 44 13.94 -6.74 -0.29
N GLU A 45 12.61 -6.78 -0.18
CA GLU A 45 11.70 -6.93 -1.33
C GLU A 45 11.83 -5.79 -2.33
N MET A 46 12.00 -4.55 -1.87
CA MET A 46 12.16 -3.39 -2.74
C MET A 46 13.53 -3.33 -3.43
N HIS A 47 14.56 -4.00 -2.89
CA HIS A 47 15.87 -4.09 -3.51
C HIS A 47 15.98 -5.23 -4.56
N LYS A 48 15.00 -6.13 -4.61
CA LYS A 48 14.95 -7.19 -5.63
C LYS A 48 14.88 -6.59 -7.04
N ARG A 49 15.49 -7.29 -8.00
CA ARG A 49 15.67 -6.78 -9.37
C ARG A 49 14.32 -6.51 -10.04
N GLU A 50 13.34 -7.36 -9.81
CA GLU A 50 11.97 -7.29 -10.31
C GLU A 50 11.18 -6.08 -9.75
N ASN A 51 11.54 -5.59 -8.55
CA ASN A 51 10.82 -4.51 -7.87
C ASN A 51 11.56 -3.17 -7.93
N ARG A 52 12.77 -3.13 -8.49
CA ARG A 52 13.65 -1.96 -8.48
C ARG A 52 13.03 -0.69 -9.09
N THR A 53 12.12 -0.83 -10.06
CA THR A 53 11.41 0.30 -10.68
C THR A 53 10.02 0.54 -10.08
N ARG A 54 9.55 -0.34 -9.20
CA ARG A 54 8.23 -0.26 -8.57
C ARG A 54 8.25 0.73 -7.41
N LYS A 55 7.10 1.33 -7.12
CA LYS A 55 6.90 2.18 -5.95
C LYS A 55 6.25 1.38 -4.82
N LEU A 56 6.60 1.70 -3.58
CA LEU A 56 5.95 1.10 -2.41
C LEU A 56 4.69 1.88 -2.06
N ILE A 57 3.55 1.20 -2.00
CA ILE A 57 2.28 1.69 -1.48
C ILE A 57 2.00 0.99 -0.15
N ILE A 58 1.89 1.75 0.94
CA ILE A 58 1.40 1.24 2.22
C ILE A 58 -0.08 1.60 2.34
N VAL A 59 -0.94 0.59 2.39
CA VAL A 59 -2.39 0.74 2.45
C VAL A 59 -2.86 0.61 3.90
N SER A 60 -3.62 1.59 4.38
CA SER A 60 -4.11 1.64 5.76
C SER A 60 -5.65 1.63 5.84
N ASP A 61 -6.17 1.12 6.97
CA ASP A 61 -7.55 1.25 7.41
C ASP A 61 -7.99 2.70 7.74
N LYS A 62 -7.05 3.65 7.91
CA LYS A 62 -7.37 5.02 8.36
C LYS A 62 -7.96 5.89 7.24
N ILE A 63 -9.28 6.02 7.22
CA ILE A 63 -10.01 6.94 6.32
C ILE A 63 -9.87 8.40 6.75
N ASN A 64 -9.84 8.66 8.07
CA ASN A 64 -9.75 10.01 8.59
C ASN A 64 -8.40 10.67 8.19
N PRO A 65 -8.41 11.85 7.55
CA PRO A 65 -7.20 12.46 7.02
C PRO A 65 -6.19 12.89 8.09
N ILE A 66 -6.65 13.24 9.29
CA ILE A 66 -5.75 13.59 10.41
C ILE A 66 -5.04 12.34 10.90
N ALA A 67 -5.78 11.26 11.13
CA ALA A 67 -5.22 9.97 11.55
C ALA A 67 -4.25 9.41 10.50
N LEU A 68 -4.61 9.48 9.21
CA LEU A 68 -3.74 9.05 8.11
C LEU A 68 -2.45 9.87 8.04
N ARG A 69 -2.51 11.19 8.25
CA ARG A 69 -1.31 12.05 8.32
C ARG A 69 -0.42 11.71 9.51
N GLN A 70 -1.00 11.42 10.67
CA GLN A 70 -0.25 11.00 11.85
C GLN A 70 0.45 9.66 11.61
N LEU A 71 -0.29 8.68 11.07
CA LEU A 71 0.25 7.38 10.69
C LEU A 71 1.37 7.51 9.65
N THR A 72 1.17 8.33 8.63
CA THR A 72 2.18 8.62 7.59
C THR A 72 3.48 9.12 8.21
N ARG A 73 3.41 10.04 9.19
CA ARG A 73 4.60 10.55 9.89
C ARG A 73 5.29 9.45 10.70
N GLN A 74 4.53 8.61 11.40
CA GLN A 74 5.06 7.50 12.18
C GLN A 74 5.76 6.47 11.30
N LEU A 75 5.11 6.04 10.22
CA LEU A 75 5.67 5.06 9.28
C LEU A 75 6.92 5.60 8.59
N LYS A 76 6.91 6.85 8.11
CA LYS A 76 8.09 7.44 7.47
C LYS A 76 9.28 7.62 8.43
N ALA A 77 9.05 7.62 9.74
CA ALA A 77 10.12 7.63 10.73
C ALA A 77 10.72 6.24 10.99
N GLN A 78 10.04 5.16 10.57
CA GLN A 78 10.53 3.80 10.74
C GLN A 78 11.68 3.50 9.75
N PRO A 79 12.77 2.85 10.19
CA PRO A 79 13.91 2.54 9.32
C PRO A 79 13.55 1.76 8.06
N GLN A 80 12.62 0.80 8.18
CA GLN A 80 12.17 -0.07 7.09
C GLN A 80 11.55 0.72 5.93
N VAL A 81 10.72 1.71 6.27
CA VAL A 81 10.02 2.55 5.29
C VAL A 81 10.93 3.67 4.79
N ASN A 82 11.73 4.25 5.69
CA ASN A 82 12.68 5.33 5.35
C ASN A 82 13.80 4.84 4.40
N ALA A 83 14.18 3.56 4.48
CA ALA A 83 15.09 2.94 3.53
C ALA A 83 14.57 2.94 2.08
N VAL A 84 13.27 3.15 1.88
CA VAL A 84 12.63 3.21 0.56
C VAL A 84 12.31 4.66 0.22
N SER A 85 13.01 5.20 -0.79
CA SER A 85 12.93 6.62 -1.18
C SER A 85 11.53 7.09 -1.62
N SER A 86 10.64 6.18 -2.02
CA SER A 86 9.35 6.49 -2.64
C SER A 86 8.17 5.73 -2.01
N ALA A 87 8.14 5.63 -0.68
CA ALA A 87 7.00 5.08 0.04
C ALA A 87 5.81 6.06 0.09
N ILE A 88 4.66 5.62 -0.42
CA ILE A 88 3.40 6.39 -0.41
C ILE A 88 2.42 5.68 0.51
N ILE A 89 1.76 6.45 1.38
CA ILE A 89 0.81 5.92 2.35
C ILE A 89 -0.59 6.39 1.97
N VAL A 90 -1.49 5.45 1.74
CA VAL A 90 -2.87 5.70 1.32
C VAL A 90 -3.85 4.98 2.23
N ASN A 91 -5.12 5.39 2.23
CA ASN A 91 -6.17 4.57 2.80
C ASN A 91 -6.65 3.51 1.80
N TYR A 92 -7.34 2.49 2.29
CA TYR A 92 -7.84 1.39 1.47
C TYR A 92 -8.85 1.81 0.39
N LEU A 93 -9.56 2.95 0.55
CA LEU A 93 -10.47 3.46 -0.46
C LEU A 93 -9.73 3.85 -1.75
N TRP A 94 -8.45 4.22 -1.67
CA TRP A 94 -7.65 4.48 -2.88
C TRP A 94 -7.57 3.25 -3.79
N VAL A 95 -7.40 2.06 -3.20
CA VAL A 95 -7.38 0.78 -3.94
C VAL A 95 -8.76 0.49 -4.52
N ILE A 96 -9.81 0.51 -3.69
CA ILE A 96 -11.18 0.18 -4.11
C ILE A 96 -11.64 1.12 -5.23
N ASN A 97 -11.42 2.42 -5.07
CA ASN A 97 -11.85 3.40 -6.06
C ASN A 97 -11.07 3.25 -7.36
N SER A 98 -9.77 2.96 -7.29
CA SER A 98 -8.95 2.75 -8.50
C SER A 98 -9.46 1.55 -9.32
N ILE A 99 -9.87 0.47 -8.65
CA ILE A 99 -10.43 -0.72 -9.29
C ILE A 99 -11.82 -0.41 -9.85
N SER A 100 -12.69 0.19 -9.03
CA SER A 100 -14.08 0.51 -9.41
C SER A 100 -14.16 1.41 -10.63
N GLU A 101 -13.21 2.34 -10.77
CA GLU A 101 -13.12 3.27 -11.90
C GLU A 101 -12.27 2.73 -13.07
N ALA A 102 -11.69 1.53 -12.92
CA ALA A 102 -10.70 0.97 -13.83
C ALA A 102 -9.57 1.96 -14.18
N LYS A 103 -9.22 2.83 -13.24
CA LYS A 103 -8.28 3.95 -13.43
C LYS A 103 -7.51 4.20 -12.15
N LEU A 104 -6.19 4.32 -12.23
CA LEU A 104 -5.35 4.63 -11.08
C LEU A 104 -5.73 6.02 -10.55
N ARG A 105 -6.17 6.08 -9.29
CA ARG A 105 -6.41 7.35 -8.59
C ARG A 105 -5.10 8.10 -8.40
N GLU A 106 -5.17 9.42 -8.40
CA GLU A 106 -4.01 10.28 -8.12
C GLU A 106 -3.43 9.96 -6.74
N LEU A 107 -2.10 10.02 -6.66
CA LEU A 107 -1.35 9.77 -5.44
C LEU A 107 -1.27 11.07 -4.62
N PRO A 108 -1.43 11.00 -3.28
CA PRO A 108 -1.35 12.17 -2.40
C PRO A 108 0.08 12.69 -2.17
#